data_AF-A0A529MFC1-F1
#
_entry.id   AF-A0A529MFC1-F1
#
_cell.length_a   1.000
_cell.length_b   1.000
_cell.length_c   1.000
_cell.angle_alpha   90.00
_cell.angle_beta   90.00
_cell.angle_gamma   90.00
#
_symmetry.space_group_name_H-M   'P 1'
#
loop_
_entity.id
_entity.type
_entity.pdbx_description
1 polymer ?
#
loop_
_entity_poly.entity_id
_entity_poly.type
_entity_poly.pdbx_seq_one_letter_code
_entity_poly.pdbx_strand_id
1 'polypeptide(L)'
;HAEAGPHLDRSLQTIRNLGKKAGVSLNPATPESAVEYVLDLLDLILIMTVNPGFGGQAFIPAMVDKVKRVKALIGNRPIQIEIDGGVSPETAP
;
A
#
# COMPACT_ATOMS: atom_id res chain seq x y z
N HIS A 1 -3.51 -7.13 -1.65
CA HIS A 1 -2.39 -7.43 -0.74
C HIS A 1 -1.26 -8.05 -1.53
N ALA A 2 -0.05 -7.51 -1.42
CA ALA A 2 1.16 -8.09 -2.05
C ALA A 2 1.42 -9.54 -1.57
N GLU A 3 0.94 -9.87 -0.38
CA GLU A 3 1.14 -11.13 0.33
C GLU A 3 0.11 -12.21 -0.04
N ALA A 4 -0.97 -11.85 -0.74
CA ALA A 4 -2.12 -12.73 -0.91
C ALA A 4 -1.91 -13.84 -1.96
N GLY A 5 -0.91 -13.70 -2.82
CA GLY A 5 -0.67 -14.68 -3.88
C GLY A 5 0.72 -14.59 -4.48
N PRO A 6 1.14 -15.63 -5.23
CA PRO A 6 2.51 -15.75 -5.73
C PRO A 6 2.83 -14.84 -6.93
N HIS A 7 1.82 -14.20 -7.53
CA HIS A 7 1.97 -13.52 -8.82
C HIS A 7 1.34 -12.12 -8.82
N LEU A 8 1.92 -11.20 -8.04
CA LEU A 8 1.45 -9.81 -7.92
C LEU A 8 1.31 -9.10 -9.28
N ASP A 9 2.35 -9.18 -10.13
CA ASP A 9 2.36 -8.58 -11.47
C ASP A 9 1.14 -9.01 -12.32
N ARG A 10 0.89 -10.33 -12.42
CA ARG A 10 -0.25 -10.89 -13.18
C ARG A 10 -1.59 -10.38 -12.66
N SER A 11 -1.76 -10.30 -11.34
CA SER A 11 -2.98 -9.78 -10.73
C SER A 11 -3.20 -8.31 -11.09
N LEU A 12 -2.15 -7.48 -11.03
CA LEU A 12 -2.23 -6.06 -11.40
C LEU A 12 -2.57 -5.88 -12.88
N GLN A 13 -1.90 -6.62 -13.78
CA GLN A 13 -2.20 -6.60 -15.21
C GLN A 13 -3.66 -7.00 -15.48
N THR A 14 -4.17 -8.01 -14.77
CA THR A 14 -5.57 -8.46 -14.91
C THR A 14 -6.54 -7.34 -14.57
N ILE A 15 -6.31 -6.60 -13.48
CA ILE A 15 -7.14 -5.45 -13.08
C ILE A 15 -7.11 -4.36 -14.16
N ARG A 16 -5.93 -4.02 -14.69
CA ARG A 16 -5.79 -3.00 -15.73
C ARG A 16 -6.45 -3.40 -17.05
N ASN A 17 -6.36 -4.67 -17.44
CA ASN A 17 -7.00 -5.20 -18.65
C ASN A 17 -8.54 -5.13 -18.59
N LEU A 18 -9.11 -5.01 -17.38
CA LEU A 18 -10.54 -4.74 -17.18
C LEU A 18 -10.89 -3.24 -17.23
N GLY A 19 -9.94 -2.39 -17.61
CA GLY A 19 -10.11 -0.93 -17.66
C GLY A 19 -10.24 -0.28 -16.29
N LYS A 20 -9.70 -0.90 -15.23
CA LYS A 20 -9.77 -0.41 -13.86
C LYS A 20 -8.40 0.08 -13.37
N LYS A 21 -8.42 0.97 -12.38
CA LYS A 21 -7.22 1.35 -11.63
C LYS A 21 -6.76 0.18 -10.78
N ALA A 22 -5.45 -0.08 -10.77
CA ALA A 22 -4.84 -1.17 -10.01
C ALA A 22 -4.10 -0.62 -8.79
N GLY A 23 -4.26 -1.29 -7.65
CA GLY A 23 -3.61 -0.90 -6.42
C GLY A 23 -3.14 -2.12 -5.62
N VAL A 24 -2.24 -1.87 -4.68
CA VAL A 24 -1.68 -2.91 -3.81
C VAL A 24 -1.63 -2.43 -2.36
N SER A 25 -2.10 -3.29 -1.46
CA SER A 25 -1.98 -3.10 -0.01
C SER A 25 -0.72 -3.79 0.53
N LEU A 26 -0.02 -3.13 1.46
CA LEU A 26 1.14 -3.66 2.18
C LEU A 26 0.85 -3.77 3.67
N ASN A 27 1.02 -4.97 4.23
CA ASN A 27 0.96 -5.21 5.67
C ASN A 27 2.14 -4.53 6.41
N PRO A 28 2.06 -4.36 7.75
CA PRO A 28 3.14 -3.73 8.52
C PRO A 28 4.50 -4.42 8.39
N ALA A 29 4.53 -5.75 8.27
CA ALA A 29 5.77 -6.52 8.12
C ALA A 29 6.31 -6.56 6.67
N THR A 30 5.48 -6.29 5.68
CA THR A 30 5.86 -6.42 4.27
C THR A 30 6.72 -5.22 3.85
N PRO A 31 7.94 -5.43 3.36
CA PRO A 31 8.82 -4.33 3.00
C PRO A 31 8.26 -3.56 1.81
N GLU A 32 8.46 -2.24 1.79
CA GLU A 32 8.05 -1.40 0.66
C GLU A 32 8.74 -1.78 -0.66
N SER A 33 9.92 -2.41 -0.62
CA SER A 33 10.60 -2.92 -1.82
C SER A 33 9.82 -4.04 -2.52
N ALA A 34 8.82 -4.65 -1.87
CA ALA A 34 7.98 -5.68 -2.49
C ALA A 34 7.23 -5.20 -3.75
N VAL A 35 7.11 -3.89 -3.96
CA VAL A 35 6.42 -3.31 -5.12
C VAL A 35 7.34 -2.68 -6.16
N GLU A 36 8.66 -2.68 -5.95
CA GLU A 36 9.64 -1.97 -6.79
C GLU A 36 9.55 -2.39 -8.27
N TYR A 37 9.36 -3.68 -8.53
CA TYR A 37 9.28 -4.22 -9.90
C TYR A 37 7.92 -4.02 -10.59
N VAL A 38 6.91 -3.48 -9.90
CA VAL A 38 5.54 -3.34 -10.43
C VAL A 38 5.00 -1.92 -10.34
N LEU A 39 5.84 -0.93 -10.04
CA LEU A 39 5.43 0.47 -9.88
C LEU A 39 4.67 1.02 -11.10
N ASP A 40 5.05 0.62 -12.31
CA ASP A 40 4.45 1.10 -13.56
C ASP A 40 3.03 0.55 -13.81
N LEU A 41 2.59 -0.44 -13.01
CA LEU A 41 1.23 -0.98 -13.06
C LEU A 41 0.32 -0.37 -12.01
N LEU A 42 0.86 0.36 -11.04
CA LEU A 42 0.13 0.84 -9.88
C LEU A 42 -0.43 2.24 -10.10
N ASP A 43 -1.67 2.44 -9.66
CA ASP A 43 -2.31 3.75 -9.49
C ASP A 43 -2.40 4.12 -8.00
N LEU A 44 -2.30 3.13 -7.10
CA LEU A 44 -2.48 3.27 -5.65
C LEU A 44 -1.60 2.29 -4.87
N ILE A 45 -0.95 2.76 -3.81
CA ILE A 45 -0.34 1.92 -2.76
C ILE A 45 -1.06 2.22 -1.44
N LEU A 46 -1.68 1.20 -0.86
CA LEU A 46 -2.31 1.27 0.45
C LEU A 46 -1.34 0.72 1.51
N ILE A 47 -1.11 1.48 2.58
CA ILE A 47 -0.24 1.09 3.68
C ILE A 47 -1.12 0.77 4.88
N MET A 48 -1.08 -0.50 5.31
CA MET A 48 -1.75 -0.91 6.54
C MET A 48 -0.97 -0.36 7.74
N THR A 49 -1.64 0.41 8.58
CA THR A 49 -1.11 0.99 9.82
C THR A 49 -1.57 0.24 11.08
N VAL A 50 -2.20 -0.91 10.87
CA VAL A 50 -2.56 -1.94 11.84
C VAL A 50 -2.34 -3.31 11.20
N ASN A 51 -2.39 -4.39 11.98
CA ASN A 51 -2.46 -5.73 11.37
C ASN A 51 -3.87 -5.96 10.80
N PRO A 52 -4.01 -6.52 9.58
CA PRO A 52 -5.33 -6.72 8.98
C PRO A 52 -6.19 -7.69 9.80
N GLY A 53 -7.51 -7.48 9.77
CA GLY A 53 -8.50 -8.43 10.32
C GLY A 53 -9.65 -7.78 11.07
N PHE A 54 -9.41 -6.72 11.84
CA PHE A 54 -10.43 -6.11 12.71
C PHE A 54 -10.32 -4.59 12.77
N GLY A 55 -11.46 -3.90 12.93
CA GLY A 55 -11.51 -2.45 13.20
C GLY A 55 -11.16 -2.10 14.66
N GLY A 56 -10.92 -0.82 14.94
CA GLY A 56 -10.67 -0.31 16.30
C GLY A 56 -9.25 -0.55 16.83
N GLN A 57 -8.35 -1.08 16.00
CA GLN A 57 -6.95 -1.28 16.37
C GLN A 57 -6.19 0.05 16.44
N ALA A 58 -5.22 0.13 17.35
CA ALA A 58 -4.36 1.28 17.51
C ALA A 58 -3.36 1.39 16.34
N PHE A 59 -3.16 2.62 15.86
CA PHE A 59 -2.17 2.97 14.84
C PHE A 59 -0.76 2.52 15.24
N ILE A 60 0.00 1.97 14.31
CA ILE A 60 1.41 1.58 14.48
C ILE A 60 2.31 2.76 14.04
N PRO A 61 2.93 3.53 14.97
CA PRO A 61 3.66 4.76 14.64
C PRO A 61 4.81 4.57 13.64
N ALA A 62 5.47 3.41 13.69
CA ALA A 62 6.56 3.05 12.78
C ALA A 62 6.14 3.02 11.29
N MET A 63 4.84 2.93 11.00
CA MET A 63 4.34 2.95 9.62
C MET A 63 4.44 4.32 8.97
N VAL A 64 4.57 5.41 9.74
CA VAL A 64 4.87 6.74 9.19
C VAL A 64 6.19 6.71 8.42
N ASP A 65 7.20 6.00 8.90
CA ASP A 65 8.47 5.90 8.17
C ASP A 65 8.35 5.01 6.93
N LYS A 66 7.47 4.00 6.95
CA LYS A 66 7.13 3.25 5.72
C LYS A 66 6.46 4.14 4.69
N VAL A 67 5.52 5.02 5.10
CA VAL A 67 4.89 6.01 4.21
C VAL A 67 5.94 6.90 3.56
N LYS A 68 6.92 7.41 4.32
CA LYS A 68 8.03 8.22 3.78
C LYS A 68 8.87 7.44 2.76
N ARG A 69 9.21 6.18 3.06
CA ARG A 69 10.00 5.33 2.15
C ARG A 69 9.24 4.99 0.88
N VAL A 70 7.94 4.69 0.96
CA VAL A 70 7.07 4.51 -0.20
C VAL A 70 6.99 5.81 -1.02
N LYS A 71 6.84 6.97 -0.37
CA LYS A 71 6.80 8.27 -1.06
C LYS A 71 8.10 8.55 -1.82
N ALA A 72 9.25 8.21 -1.24
CA ALA A 72 10.54 8.31 -1.92
C ALA A 72 10.65 7.32 -3.09
N LEU A 73 10.23 6.06 -2.89
CA LEU A 73 10.24 5.00 -3.89
C LEU A 73 9.41 5.35 -5.14
N ILE A 74 8.20 5.88 -4.96
CA ILE A 74 7.35 6.26 -6.11
C ILE A 74 7.88 7.51 -6.85
N GLY A 75 8.58 8.41 -6.16
CA GLY A 75 9.07 9.67 -6.71
C GLY A 75 7.94 10.56 -7.22
N ASN A 76 8.05 10.97 -8.49
CA ASN A 76 7.05 11.82 -9.17
C ASN A 76 5.98 11.03 -9.93
N ARG A 77 5.95 9.70 -9.80
CA ARG A 77 4.92 8.88 -10.47
C ARG A 77 3.53 9.26 -9.94
N PRO A 78 2.48 9.21 -10.79
CA PRO A 78 1.11 9.54 -10.39
C PRO A 78 0.46 8.40 -9.59
N ILE A 79 1.14 7.92 -8.55
CA ILE A 79 0.68 6.85 -7.66
C ILE A 79 0.18 7.49 -6.38
N GLN A 80 -1.07 7.20 -6.01
CA GLN A 80 -1.65 7.65 -4.75
C GLN A 80 -1.12 6.79 -3.59
N ILE A 81 -0.95 7.40 -2.43
CA ILE A 81 -0.68 6.68 -1.18
C ILE A 81 -1.92 6.80 -0.30
N GLU A 82 -2.45 5.68 0.14
CA GLU A 82 -3.56 5.58 1.08
C GLU A 82 -3.09 4.93 2.38
N ILE A 83 -3.72 5.32 3.48
CA ILE A 83 -3.42 4.82 4.83
C ILE A 83 -4.69 4.20 5.37
N ASP A 84 -4.60 2.95 5.85
CA ASP A 84 -5.73 2.22 6.43
C ASP A 84 -5.36 1.64 7.81
N GLY A 85 -6.24 1.82 8.79
CA GLY A 85 -6.10 1.35 10.17
C GLY A 85 -5.81 2.45 11.19
N GLY A 86 -6.55 2.48 12.30
CA GLY A 86 -6.24 3.40 13.41
C GLY A 86 -6.17 4.89 13.07
N VAL A 87 -6.83 5.30 11.97
CA VAL A 87 -6.86 6.70 11.51
C VAL A 87 -7.89 7.49 12.33
N SER A 88 -7.44 8.57 12.96
CA SER A 88 -8.22 9.50 13.75
C SER A 88 -7.67 10.93 13.58
N PRO A 89 -8.35 11.98 14.07
CA PRO A 89 -7.80 13.34 14.05
C PRO A 89 -6.43 13.48 14.76
N GLU A 90 -6.08 12.55 15.64
CA GLU A 90 -4.79 12.53 16.34
C GLU A 90 -3.68 11.89 15.50
N THR A 91 -4.01 10.89 14.67
CA THR A 91 -3.05 10.11 13.87
C THR A 91 -2.98 10.54 12.41
N ALA A 92 -3.96 11.32 11.95
CA ALA A 92 -3.98 12.04 10.66
C ALA A 92 -4.31 13.53 10.87
N PRO A 93 -3.40 14.29 11.54
CA PRO A 93 -3.59 15.72 11.79
C PRO A 93 -3.48 16.58 10.52
#